data_AF-A0A7V0S230-F1
#
_entry.id   AF-A0A7V0S230-F1
#
_cell.length_a   1.000
_cell.length_b   1.000
_cell.length_c   1.000
_cell.angle_alpha   90.00
_cell.angle_beta   90.00
_cell.angle_gamma   90.00
#
_symmetry.space_group_name_H-M   'P 1'
#
loop_
_entity.id
_entity.type
_entity.pdbx_description
1 polymer ?
#
loop_
_entity_poly.entity_id
_entity_poly.type
_entity_poly.pdbx_seq_one_letter_code
_entity_poly.pdbx_strand_id
1 'polypeptide(L)' 'MTSFIGDYICKVDDKGRMHFPSAFKKQNKSASPDRYVLKKDIFESCLVLYTM' A
#
# COMPACT_ATOMS: atom_id res chain seq x y z
N MET A 1 -9.75 -7.50 -14.37
CA MET A 1 -9.48 -6.26 -13.61
C MET A 1 -9.54 -6.62 -12.14
N THR A 2 -8.41 -6.62 -11.46
CA THR A 2 -8.32 -7.04 -10.05
C THR A 2 -8.23 -5.78 -9.22
N SER A 3 -9.34 -5.36 -8.62
CA SER A 3 -9.36 -4.23 -7.69
C SER A 3 -9.09 -4.76 -6.28
N PHE A 4 -8.10 -4.20 -5.60
CA PHE A 4 -7.91 -4.44 -4.17
C PHE A 4 -8.91 -3.55 -3.42
N ILE A 5 -9.93 -4.17 -2.82
CA ILE A 5 -11.00 -3.48 -2.10
C ILE A 5 -11.05 -4.06 -0.69
N GLY A 6 -11.02 -3.18 0.31
CA GLY A 6 -11.15 -3.55 1.72
C GLY A 6 -10.22 -2.75 2.62
N ASP A 7 -10.65 -2.60 3.87
CA ASP A 7 -9.87 -1.92 4.89
C ASP A 7 -9.02 -2.92 5.67
N TYR A 8 -7.77 -2.55 5.95
CA TYR A 8 -6.87 -3.36 6.76
C TYR A 8 -6.21 -2.50 7.82
N ILE A 9 -6.57 -2.76 9.07
CA ILE A 9 -5.95 -2.09 10.22
C ILE A 9 -4.56 -2.68 10.41
N CYS A 10 -3.53 -1.86 10.25
CA CYS A 10 -2.14 -2.22 10.45
C CYS A 10 -1.52 -1.32 11.54
N LYS A 11 -0.57 -1.90 12.29
CA LYS A 11 0.28 -1.15 13.21
C LYS A 11 1.57 -0.78 12.52
N VAL A 12 2.02 0.44 12.78
CA VAL A 12 3.31 0.95 12.32
C VAL A 12 4.36 0.58 13.36
N ASP A 13 5.50 0.08 12.90
CA ASP A 13 6.67 -0.24 13.72
C ASP A 13 7.42 1.04 14.14
N ASP A 14 8.31 0.96 15.13
CA ASP A 14 9.07 2.10 15.70
C ASP A 14 9.88 2.87 14.66
N LYS A 15 10.15 2.24 13.50
CA LYS A 15 10.88 2.83 12.37
C LYS A 15 9.96 3.41 11.28
N GLY A 16 8.67 3.57 11.55
CA GLY A 16 7.70 4.10 10.58
C GLY A 16 7.38 3.13 9.44
N ARG A 17 7.59 1.82 9.64
CA ARG A 17 7.33 0.79 8.62
C ARG A 17 5.98 0.12 8.87
N MET A 18 5.27 -0.23 7.79
CA MET A 18 4.04 -1.01 7.86
C MET A 18 4.12 -2.23 6.96
N HIS A 19 3.45 -3.31 7.35
CA HIS A 19 3.34 -4.50 6.54
C HIS A 19 2.12 -4.43 5.62
N PHE A 20 2.34 -4.66 4.33
CA PHE A 20 1.24 -4.86 3.40
C PHE A 20 0.45 -6.13 3.71
N PRO A 21 -0.89 -6.09 3.56
CA PRO A 21 -1.74 -7.27 3.72
C PRO A 21 -1.30 -8.40 2.78
N SER A 22 -1.43 -9.64 3.23
CA SER A 22 -1.09 -10.83 2.42
C SER A 22 -1.89 -10.88 1.12
N ALA A 23 -3.15 -10.44 1.14
CA ALA A 23 -4.01 -10.34 -0.04
C ALA A 23 -3.46 -9.33 -1.07
N PHE A 24 -3.01 -8.15 -0.61
CA PHE A 24 -2.39 -7.14 -1.48
C PHE A 24 -1.10 -7.68 -2.10
N LYS A 25 -0.22 -8.28 -1.30
CA LYS A 25 1.02 -8.90 -1.79
C LYS A 25 0.78 -9.98 -2.84
N LYS A 26 -0.27 -10.81 -2.67
CA LYS A 26 -0.63 -11.85 -3.66
C LYS A 26 -1.01 -11.24 -5.00
N GLN A 27 -1.75 -10.14 -5.01
CA GLN A 27 -2.16 -9.45 -6.24
C GLN A 27 -1.00 -8.66 -6.88
N ASN A 28 -0.07 -8.13 -6.07
CA ASN A 28 1.03 -7.30 -6.58
C ASN A 28 2.20 -8.09 -7.19
N LYS A 29 2.22 -9.43 -7.10
CA LYS A 29 3.30 -10.27 -7.66
C LYS A 29 3.48 -10.16 -9.18
N SER A 30 2.47 -9.67 -9.90
CA SER A 30 2.48 -9.59 -11.38
C SER A 30 2.98 -8.26 -11.94
N ALA A 31 3.18 -7.23 -11.12
CA ALA A 31 3.47 -5.87 -11.57
C ALA A 31 4.75 -5.32 -10.91
N SER A 32 5.92 -5.69 -11.44
CA SER A 32 7.22 -5.02 -11.18
C SER A 32 7.76 -5.10 -9.72
N PRO A 33 9.09 -5.06 -9.48
CA PRO A 33 9.65 -5.39 -8.18
C PRO A 33 9.45 -4.27 -7.15
N ASP A 34 8.54 -4.48 -6.20
CA ASP A 34 8.51 -3.90 -4.84
C ASP A 34 8.75 -2.38 -4.69
N ARG A 35 8.54 -1.60 -5.75
CA ARG A 35 8.70 -0.14 -5.74
C ARG A 35 7.34 0.52 -5.83
N TYR A 36 7.07 1.37 -4.86
CA TYR A 36 5.87 2.18 -4.81
C TYR A 36 6.24 3.64 -4.68
N VAL A 37 5.40 4.50 -5.26
CA VAL A 37 5.48 5.94 -5.05
C VAL A 37 4.48 6.32 -3.98
N LEU A 38 4.97 6.93 -2.91
CA LEU A 38 4.14 7.49 -1.85
C LEU A 38 3.95 8.98 -2.08
N LYS A 39 2.70 9.43 -2.01
CA LYS A 39 2.34 10.84 -2.08
C LYS A 39 1.46 11.20 -0.88
N LYS A 40 1.74 12.33 -0.24
CA LYS A 40 0.81 12.89 0.76
C LYS A 40 -0.43 13.41 0.05
N ASP A 41 -1.60 13.00 0.52
CA ASP A 41 -2.85 13.51 -0.02
C ASP A 41 -3.01 15.01 0.27
N ILE A 42 -3.69 15.72 -0.63
CA ILE A 42 -3.90 17.17 -0.52
C ILE A 42 -5.22 17.53 0.15
N PHE A 43 -6.18 16.60 0.18
CA PHE A 43 -7.51 16.77 0.75
C PHE A 43 -7.60 16.13 2.13
N GLU A 44 -7.06 14.92 2.27
CA GLU A 44 -7.14 14.13 3.49
C GLU A 44 -5.79 13.98 4.19
N SER A 45 -5.82 13.69 5.48
CA SER A 45 -4.61 13.42 6.28
C SER A 45 -4.06 12.00 6.08
N CYS A 46 -3.89 11.58 4.82
CA CYS A 46 -3.47 10.24 4.46
C CYS A 46 -2.32 10.21 3.44
N LEU A 47 -1.77 9.01 3.23
CA LEU A 47 -0.77 8.73 2.20
C LEU A 47 -1.42 7.92 1.09
N VAL A 48 -1.25 8.37 -0.15
CA VAL A 48 -1.67 7.68 -1.36
C VAL A 48 -0.49 6.89 -1.91
N LEU A 49 -0.72 5.61 -2.20
CA LEU A 49 0.26 4.70 -2.74
C LEU A 49 -0.02 4.45 -4.23
N TYR A 50 0.98 4.64 -5.08
CA TYR A 50 0.91 4.31 -6.50
C TYR A 50 1.86 3.17 -6.84
N THR A 51 1.41 2.27 -7.72
CA THR A 51 2.19 1.19 -8.33
C THR A 51 2.80 1.68 -9.64
N MET A 52 4.06 1.33 -9.92
CA MET A 52 4.75 1.62 -11.20
C MET A 52 4.59 0.47 -12.20
#